data_AF-A0A9P7ZPA7-F1
#
_entry.id   AF-A0A9P7ZPA7-F1
#
_cell.length_a   1.000
_cell.length_b   1.000
_cell.length_c   1.000
_cell.angle_alpha   90.00
_cell.angle_beta   90.00
_cell.angle_gamma   90.00
#
_symmetry.space_group_name_H-M   'P 1'
#
loop_
_entity.id
_entity.type
_entity.pdbx_description
1 polymer ?
#
loop_
_entity_poly.entity_id
_entity_poly.type
_entity_poly.pdbx_seq_one_letter_code
_entity_poly.pdbx_strand_id
1 'polypeptide(L)'
;MTSLSESFVASIAHSLNWAHIPCVLWGQYLLILHGVPSVVGSIDFIVPDDCPGAGLKVLSQLKSLTPCPDDKTCPSSSSNRCTPAPAVHVHVEASEFTVGLYPRADTLWFLPPLDGSLLFPKKSKLPRNTSSRQTILFSRPGDQVGDRASSRRAETKLLP
;
A
#
# COMPACT_ATOMS: atom_id res chain seq x y z
N MET A 1 19.18 9.74 14.27
CA MET A 1 18.03 9.28 13.46
C MET A 1 18.02 10.11 12.20
N THR A 2 18.44 9.56 11.07
CA THR A 2 18.40 10.26 9.78
C THR A 2 16.94 10.38 9.36
N SER A 3 16.39 11.60 9.40
CA SER A 3 15.04 11.86 8.91
C SER A 3 15.02 11.70 7.40
N LEU A 4 14.13 10.85 6.87
CA LEU A 4 13.88 10.77 5.43
C LEU A 4 13.27 12.08 4.94
N SER A 5 13.97 12.77 4.03
CA SER A 5 13.53 14.08 3.55
C SER A 5 12.34 13.97 2.61
N GLU A 6 11.42 14.94 2.67
CA GLU A 6 10.29 15.02 1.75
C GLU A 6 10.76 15.12 0.29
N SER A 7 11.89 15.78 0.06
CA SER A 7 12.51 15.89 -1.27
C SER A 7 12.92 14.53 -1.85
N PHE A 8 13.35 13.59 -1.00
CA PHE A 8 13.70 12.24 -1.42
C PHE A 8 12.47 11.43 -1.80
N VAL A 9 11.40 11.51 -1.00
CA VAL A 9 10.14 10.83 -1.33
C VAL A 9 9.51 11.42 -2.59
N ALA A 10 9.59 12.74 -2.76
CA ALA A 10 9.14 13.42 -3.97
C ALA A 10 9.94 13.00 -5.22
N SER A 11 11.26 12.76 -5.10
CA SER A 11 12.06 12.31 -6.25
C SER A 11 11.72 10.89 -6.68
N ILE A 12 11.38 10.01 -5.73
CA ILE A 12 10.88 8.66 -6.04
C ILE A 12 9.55 8.75 -6.80
N ALA A 13 8.58 9.49 -6.26
CA ALA A 13 7.29 9.69 -6.90
C ALA A 13 7.43 10.30 -8.30
N HIS A 14 8.32 11.28 -8.45
CA HIS A 14 8.63 11.89 -9.74
C HIS A 14 9.18 10.88 -10.75
N SER A 15 10.07 9.99 -10.32
CA SER A 15 10.67 8.97 -11.17
C SER A 15 9.64 7.95 -11.67
N LEU A 16 8.73 7.51 -10.78
CA LEU A 16 7.60 6.64 -11.15
C LEU A 16 6.68 7.33 -12.15
N ASN A 17 6.29 8.57 -11.87
CA ASN A 17 5.42 9.34 -12.75
C ASN A 17 6.06 9.60 -14.14
N TRP A 18 7.35 9.86 -14.19
CA TRP A 18 8.08 10.04 -15.46
C TRP A 18 8.12 8.77 -16.30
N ALA A 19 8.09 7.60 -15.65
CA ALA A 19 7.94 6.30 -16.30
C ALA A 19 6.47 5.93 -16.61
N HIS A 20 5.54 6.89 -16.51
CA HIS A 20 4.10 6.69 -16.71
C HIS A 20 3.46 5.69 -15.72
N ILE A 21 4.03 5.57 -14.51
CA ILE A 21 3.46 4.76 -13.43
C ILE A 21 2.81 5.70 -12.41
N PRO A 22 1.48 5.88 -12.44
CA PRO A 22 0.82 6.70 -11.43
C PRO A 22 0.98 6.04 -10.06
N CYS A 23 1.23 6.84 -9.03
CA CYS A 23 1.45 6.32 -7.69
C CYS A 23 0.78 7.17 -6.61
N VAL A 24 0.42 6.53 -5.50
CA VAL A 24 -0.11 7.19 -4.30
C VAL A 24 0.77 6.80 -3.11
N LEU A 25 1.24 7.79 -2.35
CA LEU A 25 1.97 7.54 -1.11
C LEU A 25 1.06 6.89 -0.07
N TRP A 26 1.57 5.90 0.66
CA TRP A 26 0.86 5.11 1.65
C TRP A 26 1.71 4.86 2.90
N GLY A 27 1.09 4.25 3.91
CA GLY A 27 1.79 3.71 5.07
C GLY A 27 2.28 4.79 6.04
N GLN A 28 3.37 4.48 6.74
CA GLN A 28 3.86 5.26 7.87
C GLN A 28 4.32 6.65 7.47
N TYR A 29 4.97 6.78 6.30
CA TYR A 29 5.46 8.08 5.84
C TYR A 29 4.31 9.05 5.53
N LEU A 30 3.19 8.56 4.97
CA LEU A 30 1.98 9.36 4.77
C LEU A 30 1.43 9.90 6.10
N LEU A 31 1.40 9.07 7.15
CA LEU A 31 0.91 9.47 8.47
C LEU A 31 1.73 10.63 9.05
N ILE A 32 3.05 10.60 8.87
CA ILE A 32 3.96 11.67 9.30
C ILE A 32 3.70 12.97 8.55
N LEU A 33 3.49 12.92 7.23
CA LEU A 33 3.13 14.12 6.46
C LEU A 33 1.82 14.76 6.95
N HIS A 34 0.93 13.95 7.53
CA HIS A 34 -0.32 14.42 8.15
C HIS A 34 -0.19 14.77 9.65
N GLY A 35 1.03 14.81 10.19
CA GLY A 35 1.31 15.22 11.56
C GLY A 35 1.09 14.13 12.62
N VAL A 36 0.91 12.87 12.21
CA VAL A 36 0.82 11.74 13.15
C VAL A 36 2.23 11.28 13.50
N PRO A 37 2.64 11.30 14.78
CA PRO A 37 3.94 10.77 15.19
C PRO A 37 4.01 9.26 14.90
N SER A 38 4.94 8.85 14.06
CA SER A 38 5.13 7.45 13.66
C SER A 38 6.61 7.15 13.46
N VAL A 39 7.00 5.90 13.73
CA VAL A 39 8.34 5.40 13.38
C VAL A 39 8.31 5.01 11.91
N VAL A 40 9.14 5.64 11.08
CA VAL A 40 9.27 5.25 9.67
C VAL A 40 10.08 3.96 9.63
N GLY A 41 9.51 2.91 9.07
CA GLY A 41 10.25 1.72 8.64
C GLY A 41 10.36 1.65 7.12
N SER A 42 9.40 2.25 6.40
CA SER A 42 9.31 2.18 4.94
C SER A 42 8.70 3.44 4.33
N ILE A 43 8.98 3.65 3.05
CA ILE A 43 8.28 4.57 2.15
C ILE A 43 7.45 3.71 1.19
N ASP A 44 6.14 3.69 1.38
CA ASP A 44 5.27 2.79 0.63
C ASP A 44 4.48 3.56 -0.42
N PHE A 45 4.43 3.02 -1.65
CA PHE A 45 3.60 3.53 -2.73
C PHE A 45 2.62 2.46 -3.20
N ILE A 46 1.42 2.92 -3.53
CA ILE A 46 0.42 2.13 -4.23
C ILE A 46 0.48 2.47 -5.71
N VAL A 47 0.51 1.44 -6.55
CA VAL A 47 0.65 1.53 -8.01
C VAL A 47 -0.46 0.72 -8.70
N PRO A 48 -0.72 0.92 -10.01
CA PRO A 48 -1.57 0.03 -10.78
C PRO A 48 -1.16 -1.43 -10.63
N ASP A 49 -2.15 -2.32 -10.69
CA ASP A 49 -2.00 -3.73 -10.32
C ASP A 49 -1.00 -4.51 -11.19
N ASP A 50 -0.79 -4.06 -12.42
CA ASP A 50 0.11 -4.62 -13.43
C ASP A 50 1.51 -3.96 -13.46
N CYS A 51 1.70 -2.90 -12.67
CA CYS A 51 2.90 -2.07 -12.69
C CYS A 51 3.99 -2.34 -11.62
N PRO A 52 3.86 -3.23 -10.60
CA PRO A 52 4.93 -3.41 -9.61
C PRO A 52 6.29 -3.75 -10.23
N GLY A 53 6.33 -4.68 -11.19
CA GLY A 53 7.58 -5.07 -11.86
C GLY A 53 8.20 -3.95 -12.70
N ALA A 54 7.38 -3.10 -13.33
CA ALA A 54 7.86 -1.92 -14.04
C ALA A 54 8.41 -0.88 -13.05
N GLY A 55 7.72 -0.67 -11.94
CA GLY A 55 8.17 0.21 -10.86
C GLY A 55 9.51 -0.22 -10.27
N LEU A 56 9.71 -1.52 -10.02
CA LEU A 56 10.98 -2.05 -9.53
C LEU A 56 12.14 -1.69 -10.48
N LYS A 57 11.94 -1.77 -11.79
CA LYS A 57 12.98 -1.40 -12.78
C LYS A 57 13.34 0.09 -12.69
N VAL A 58 12.34 0.95 -12.52
CA VAL A 58 12.54 2.40 -12.34
C VAL A 58 13.29 2.69 -11.05
N LEU A 59 12.87 2.09 -9.94
CA LEU A 59 13.51 2.30 -8.64
C LEU A 59 14.95 1.79 -8.63
N SER A 60 15.23 0.68 -9.32
CA SER A 60 16.58 0.10 -9.42
C SER A 60 17.57 0.97 -10.20
N GLN A 61 17.09 1.99 -10.93
CA GLN A 61 17.94 2.95 -11.64
C GLN A 61 18.34 4.15 -10.77
N LEU A 62 17.69 4.33 -9.62
CA LEU A 62 18.01 5.41 -8.69
C LEU A 62 19.24 5.04 -7.87
N LYS A 63 20.29 5.88 -7.93
CA LYS A 63 21.58 5.61 -7.28
C LYS A 63 21.48 5.40 -5.77
N SER A 64 20.52 6.05 -5.12
CA SER A 64 20.28 5.97 -3.67
C SER A 64 19.49 4.74 -3.24
N LEU A 65 19.09 3.89 -4.19
CA LEU A 65 18.30 2.68 -3.95
C LEU A 65 19.06 1.46 -4.44
N THR A 66 19.00 0.39 -3.68
CA THR A 66 19.56 -0.90 -4.05
C THR A 66 18.46 -1.96 -4.14
N PRO A 67 18.50 -2.86 -5.15
CA PRO A 67 17.59 -3.99 -5.19
C PRO A 67 17.67 -4.82 -3.91
N CYS A 68 16.54 -5.40 -3.49
CA CYS A 68 16.55 -6.32 -2.36
C CYS A 68 17.55 -7.47 -2.62
N PRO A 69 18.49 -7.72 -1.69
CA PRO A 69 19.49 -8.77 -1.87
C PRO A 69 18.88 -10.18 -1.82
N ASP A 70 17.84 -10.38 -1.00
CA ASP A 70 17.12 -11.64 -0.90
C ASP A 70 15.70 -11.44 -0.38
N ASP A 71 14.74 -11.72 -1.26
CA ASP A 71 13.31 -11.58 -0.96
C ASP A 71 12.82 -12.58 0.11
N LYS A 72 13.50 -13.71 0.32
CA LYS A 72 13.05 -14.73 1.29
C LYS A 72 13.47 -14.42 2.71
N THR A 73 14.61 -13.76 2.89
CA THR A 73 15.17 -13.43 4.20
C THR A 73 14.95 -11.98 4.58
N CYS A 74 14.56 -11.12 3.64
CA CYS A 74 14.26 -9.73 3.93
C CYS A 74 13.06 -9.60 4.88
N PRO A 75 13.19 -8.87 6.01
CA PRO A 75 12.06 -8.60 6.90
C PRO A 75 10.87 -7.92 6.22
N SER A 76 11.11 -7.15 5.15
CA SER A 76 10.05 -6.47 4.39
C SER A 76 9.13 -7.44 3.64
N SER A 77 9.63 -8.62 3.27
CA SER A 77 8.91 -9.65 2.52
C SER A 77 8.42 -10.82 3.37
N SER A 78 8.70 -10.79 4.68
CA SER A 78 8.34 -11.87 5.59
C SER A 78 6.82 -12.12 5.62
N SER A 79 6.43 -13.40 5.57
CA SER A 79 5.04 -13.84 5.72
C SER A 79 4.51 -13.70 7.15
N ASN A 80 5.39 -13.44 8.13
CA ASN A 80 5.02 -13.28 9.53
C ASN A 80 4.64 -11.83 9.90
N ARG A 81 4.42 -10.97 8.90
CA ARG A 81 4.05 -9.57 9.09
C ARG A 81 2.55 -9.43 9.39
N CYS A 82 2.21 -8.52 10.30
CA CYS A 82 0.83 -8.15 10.59
C CYS A 82 0.20 -7.25 9.50
N THR A 83 1.00 -6.75 8.56
CA THR A 83 0.55 -5.96 7.42
C THR A 83 0.91 -6.67 6.12
N PRO A 84 0.15 -6.45 5.04
CA PRO A 84 0.48 -7.01 3.73
C PRO A 84 1.92 -6.67 3.35
N ALA A 85 2.65 -7.65 2.79
CA ALA A 85 3.97 -7.43 2.22
C ALA A 85 3.86 -6.63 0.91
N PRO A 86 4.85 -5.79 0.59
CA PRO A 86 4.92 -5.17 -0.73
C PRO A 86 5.08 -6.25 -1.81
N ALA A 87 4.51 -6.03 -3.00
CA ALA A 87 4.71 -6.96 -4.11
C ALA A 87 6.16 -6.94 -4.60
N VAL A 88 6.82 -5.77 -4.53
CA VAL A 88 8.25 -5.60 -4.75
C VAL A 88 8.76 -4.49 -3.84
N HIS A 89 10.04 -4.54 -3.48
CA HIS A 89 10.66 -3.48 -2.70
C HIS A 89 12.15 -3.32 -3.03
N VAL A 90 12.69 -2.16 -2.67
CA VAL A 90 14.12 -1.82 -2.73
C VAL A 90 14.57 -1.22 -1.41
N HIS A 91 15.88 -1.20 -1.16
CA HIS A 91 16.46 -0.65 0.06
C HIS A 91 17.04 0.74 -0.22
N VAL A 92 16.95 1.63 0.76
CA VAL A 92 17.65 2.91 0.72
C VAL A 92 19.11 2.68 1.14
N GLU A 93 20.06 3.17 0.34
CA GLU A 93 21.48 2.96 0.60
C GLU A 93 21.90 3.48 1.99
N ALA A 94 22.74 2.71 2.68
CA ALA A 94 23.24 3.01 4.02
C ALA A 94 22.13 3.26 5.07
N SER A 95 20.97 2.63 4.89
CA SER A 95 19.83 2.74 5.78
C SER A 95 19.05 1.42 5.92
N GLU A 96 18.26 1.32 6.99
CA GLU A 96 17.32 0.23 7.22
C GLU A 96 15.95 0.49 6.54
N PHE A 97 15.77 1.65 5.89
CA PHE A 97 14.51 1.98 5.23
C PHE A 97 14.36 1.24 3.91
N THR A 98 13.14 0.83 3.62
CA THR A 98 12.76 0.27 2.33
C THR A 98 11.77 1.15 1.59
N VAL A 99 11.75 1.02 0.26
CA VAL A 99 10.70 1.57 -0.60
C VAL A 99 9.88 0.41 -1.12
N GLY A 100 8.62 0.33 -0.73
CA GLY A 100 7.70 -0.75 -1.09
C GLY A 100 6.70 -0.33 -2.16
N LEU A 101 6.45 -1.19 -3.15
CA LEU A 101 5.37 -1.00 -4.12
C LEU A 101 4.25 -2.03 -3.89
N TYR A 102 3.04 -1.53 -3.78
CA TYR A 102 1.85 -2.29 -3.46
C TYR A 102 0.84 -2.21 -4.62
N PRO A 103 0.29 -3.34 -5.08
CA PRO A 103 -0.84 -3.35 -5.99
C PRO A 103 -2.05 -2.70 -5.30
N ARG A 104 -2.74 -1.81 -6.03
CA ARG A 104 -3.95 -1.14 -5.56
C ARG A 104 -5.03 -2.14 -5.15
N ALA A 105 -5.33 -3.15 -5.95
CA ALA A 105 -6.36 -4.16 -5.69
C ALA A 105 -6.10 -4.97 -4.41
N ASP A 106 -4.84 -5.13 -4.01
CA ASP A 106 -4.48 -5.88 -2.81
C ASP A 106 -4.50 -5.02 -1.55
N THR A 107 -4.24 -3.71 -1.69
CA THR A 107 -4.02 -2.81 -0.55
C THR A 107 -5.17 -1.84 -0.34
N LEU A 108 -5.65 -1.20 -1.40
CA LEU A 108 -6.75 -0.23 -1.40
C LEU A 108 -7.76 -0.56 -2.50
N TRP A 109 -8.36 -1.74 -2.42
CA TRP A 109 -9.30 -2.26 -3.41
C TRP A 109 -10.52 -1.36 -3.65
N PHE A 110 -10.89 -0.52 -2.68
CA PHE A 110 -11.99 0.43 -2.78
C PHE A 110 -11.63 1.68 -3.59
N LEU A 111 -10.33 1.94 -3.83
CA LEU A 111 -9.93 3.04 -4.70
C LEU A 111 -10.23 2.69 -6.17
N PRO A 112 -10.67 3.67 -6.97
CA PRO A 112 -10.74 3.51 -8.42
C PRO A 112 -9.35 3.20 -8.98
N PRO A 113 -9.27 2.62 -10.21
CA PRO A 113 -8.01 2.41 -10.90
C PRO A 113 -7.15 3.69 -10.90
N LEU A 114 -5.85 3.53 -10.62
CA LEU A 114 -4.91 4.65 -10.68
C LEU A 114 -4.61 4.94 -12.15
N ASP A 115 -4.95 6.14 -12.61
CA ASP A 115 -4.84 6.54 -14.02
C ASP A 115 -3.88 7.72 -14.23
N GLY A 116 -3.76 8.14 -15.50
CA GLY A 116 -2.86 9.21 -15.91
C GLY A 116 -3.11 10.57 -15.24
N SER A 117 -4.27 10.79 -14.61
CA SER A 117 -4.56 12.04 -13.89
C SER A 117 -3.63 12.25 -12.69
N LEU A 118 -3.03 11.19 -12.16
CA LEU A 118 -2.11 11.20 -11.03
C LEU A 118 -0.64 11.41 -11.42
N LEU A 119 -0.28 11.33 -12.71
CA LEU A 119 1.11 11.46 -13.17
C LEU A 119 1.69 12.86 -12.94
N PHE A 120 0.85 13.88 -13.15
CA PHE A 120 1.24 15.27 -12.99
C PHE A 120 0.16 15.96 -12.17
N PRO A 121 0.17 15.75 -10.84
CA PRO A 121 -0.83 16.38 -9.98
C PRO A 121 -0.75 17.89 -10.19
N LYS A 122 -1.81 18.44 -10.79
CA LYS A 122 -1.97 19.89 -10.87
C LYS A 122 -1.97 20.38 -9.42
N LYS A 123 -1.33 21.52 -9.14
CA LYS A 123 -1.46 22.21 -7.84
C LYS A 123 -2.90 22.70 -7.63
N SER A 124 -3.90 21.84 -7.70
CA SER A 124 -5.18 22.10 -7.06
C SER A 124 -4.88 22.13 -5.57
N LYS A 125 -5.19 23.25 -4.92
CA LYS A 125 -5.20 23.37 -3.45
C LYS A 125 -5.78 22.06 -2.91
N LEU A 126 -4.97 21.27 -2.18
CA LEU A 126 -5.47 20.15 -1.40
C LEU A 126 -6.72 20.67 -0.69
N PRO A 127 -7.91 20.07 -0.88
CA PRO A 127 -9.09 20.53 -0.17
C PRO A 127 -8.71 20.51 1.30
N ARG A 128 -8.70 21.70 1.91
CA ARG A 128 -8.52 21.85 3.34
C ARG A 128 -9.60 20.97 3.95
N ASN A 129 -9.16 19.97 4.71
CA ASN A 129 -9.98 19.14 5.59
C ASN A 129 -11.36 18.69 5.05
N THR A 130 -11.41 17.73 4.12
CA THR A 130 -12.59 16.85 4.04
C THR A 130 -12.32 15.56 4.79
N SER A 131 -12.22 15.67 6.13
CA SER A 131 -12.50 14.52 7.00
C SER A 131 -14.01 14.29 6.96
N SER A 132 -14.51 13.76 5.85
CA SER A 132 -15.84 13.19 5.84
C SER A 132 -15.72 11.84 6.53
N ARG A 133 -16.05 11.83 7.83
CA ARG A 133 -16.24 10.62 8.65
C ARG A 133 -17.49 9.85 8.17
N GLN A 134 -17.48 9.41 6.92
CA GLN A 134 -18.30 8.28 6.51
C GLN A 134 -17.40 7.06 6.54
N THR A 135 -17.41 6.36 7.69
CA THR A 135 -16.88 5.01 7.78
C THR A 135 -17.81 4.11 6.96
N ILE A 136 -17.66 4.15 5.64
CA ILE A 136 -18.23 3.12 4.79
C ILE A 136 -17.33 1.91 5.00
N LEU A 137 -17.85 0.92 5.73
CA LEU A 137 -17.23 -0.39 5.80
C LEU A 137 -17.35 -1.02 4.42
N PHE A 138 -16.31 -0.80 3.63
CA PHE A 138 -16.11 -1.51 2.40
C PHE A 138 -15.68 -2.94 2.79
N SER A 139 -16.48 -3.96 2.44
CA SER A 139 -16.14 -5.38 2.58
C SER A 139 -15.39 -5.86 1.34
N ARG A 140 -14.22 -6.47 1.50
CA ARG A 140 -13.40 -6.94 0.37
C ARG A 140 -14.25 -7.90 -0.49
N PRO A 141 -14.33 -7.70 -1.81
CA PRO A 141 -14.99 -8.66 -2.69
C PRO A 141 -14.27 -10.01 -2.57
N GLY A 142 -14.97 -11.01 -2.01
CA GLY A 142 -14.41 -12.35 -1.75
C GLY A 142 -14.60 -12.87 -0.32
N ASP A 143 -14.90 -12.01 0.65
CA ASP A 143 -15.22 -12.42 2.04
C ASP A 143 -16.67 -12.88 2.14
N GLN A 144 -17.04 -13.99 1.47
CA GLN A 144 -18.23 -14.74 1.87
C GLN A 144 -17.84 -15.64 3.05
N VAL A 145 -18.03 -15.13 4.26
CA VAL A 145 -18.07 -15.94 5.48
C VAL A 145 -19.19 -16.97 5.29
N GLY A 146 -18.80 -18.25 5.21
CA GLY A 146 -19.72 -19.36 5.12
C GLY A 146 -20.61 -19.43 6.37
N ASP A 147 -21.87 -19.08 6.20
CA ASP A 147 -22.90 -19.17 7.23
C ASP A 147 -23.29 -20.65 7.41
N ARG A 148 -22.54 -21.39 8.25
CA ARG A 148 -22.95 -22.72 8.73
C ARG A 148 -23.72 -22.56 10.05
N ALA A 149 -24.89 -21.94 9.97
CA ALA A 149 -25.86 -21.98 11.06
C ALA A 149 -26.48 -23.38 11.17
N SER A 150 -26.12 -24.07 12.26
CA SER A 150 -26.78 -25.27 12.75
C SER A 150 -28.26 -25.01 13.00
N SER A 151 -29.16 -25.74 12.36
CA SER A 151 -30.57 -25.82 12.76
C SER A 151 -30.89 -27.25 13.18
N ARG A 152 -30.79 -27.50 14.50
CA ARG A 152 -31.41 -28.65 15.15
C ARG A 152 -32.92 -28.49 15.01
N ARG A 153 -33.59 -29.40 14.28
CA ARG A 153 -35.05 -29.53 14.35
C ARG A 153 -35.36 -30.70 15.29
N ALA A 154 -35.90 -30.36 16.46
CA ALA A 154 -36.60 -31.30 17.30
C ALA A 154 -37.91 -31.69 16.59
N GLU A 155 -38.12 -32.97 16.34
CA GLU A 155 -39.44 -33.53 16.04
C GLU A 155 -39.87 -34.40 17.21
N THR A 156 -40.74 -33.85 18.05
CA THR A 156 -41.57 -34.60 18.98
C THR A 156 -42.81 -35.03 18.19
N LYS A 157 -42.91 -36.32 17.83
CA LYS A 157 -44.16 -36.90 17.30
C LYS A 157 -44.88 -37.63 18.42
N LEU A 158 -46.03 -37.05 18.81
CA LEU A 158 -47.09 -37.72 19.54
C LEU A 158 -47.82 -38.70 18.60
N LEU A 159 -48.12 -39.87 19.16
CA LEU A 159 -48.99 -40.94 18.64
C LEU A 159 -50.42 -40.45 18.36
N PRO A 160 -51.16 -41.22 17.56
CA PRO A 160 -52.28 -41.96 18.15
C PRO A 160 -52.06 -43.48 18.22
#